data_AF-A0A6V7M5K7-F1
#
_entry.id   AF-A0A6V7M5K7-F1
#
_cell.length_a   1.000
_cell.length_b   1.000
_cell.length_c   1.000
_cell.angle_alpha   90.00
_cell.angle_beta   90.00
_cell.angle_gamma   90.00
#
_symmetry.space_group_name_H-M   'P 1'
#
loop_
_entity.id
_entity.type
_entity.pdbx_description
1 polymer ?
#
loop_
_entity_poly.entity_id
_entity_poly.type
_entity_poly.pdbx_seq_one_letter_code
_entity_poly.pdbx_strand_id
1 'polypeptide(L)' 'RCFGFVARKPAHKTDNQCHVFAELEPGQPATAIVNFVNKVLMGSSAAKANIV' A
#
# COMPACT_ATOMS: atom_id res chain seq x y z
N ARG A 1 -2.13 6.08 -13.87
CA ARG A 1 -1.67 4.76 -13.35
C ARG A 1 -2.39 4.48 -12.04
N CYS A 2 -2.54 3.23 -11.64
CA CYS A 2 -3.17 2.90 -10.35
C CYS A 2 -2.16 2.18 -9.45
N PHE A 3 -2.38 2.26 -8.14
CA PHE A 3 -1.66 1.50 -7.13
C PHE A 3 -2.61 1.16 -5.99
N GLY A 4 -2.28 0.14 -5.21
CA GLY A 4 -3.10 -0.22 -4.06
C GLY A 4 -2.37 -1.10 -3.07
N PHE A 5 -2.98 -1.22 -1.90
CA PHE A 5 -2.51 -2.12 -0.85
C PHE A 5 -3.67 -2.83 -0.17
N VAL A 6 -3.35 -3.97 0.43
CA VAL A 6 -4.29 -4.74 1.25
C VAL A 6 -3.96 -4.51 2.72
N ALA A 7 -4.96 -4.09 3.49
CA ALA A 7 -4.83 -3.88 4.93
C ALA A 7 -5.92 -4.64 5.69
N ARG A 8 -5.64 -4.99 6.95
CA ARG A 8 -6.64 -5.59 7.84
C ARG A 8 -7.67 -4.55 8.26
N LYS A 9 -8.95 -4.90 8.25
CA LYS A 9 -10.01 -4.04 8.79
C LYS A 9 -9.78 -3.82 10.29
N PRO A 10 -9.82 -2.57 10.80
CA PRO A 10 -9.63 -2.29 12.22
C PRO A 10 -10.64 -3.02 13.12
N ALA A 11 -11.89 -3.11 12.68
CA ALA A 11 -12.99 -3.73 13.43
C ALA A 11 -13.01 -5.27 13.34
N HIS A 12 -12.46 -5.85 12.26
CA HIS A 12 -12.49 -7.28 11.99
C HIS A 12 -11.07 -7.77 11.70
N LYS A 13 -10.37 -8.25 12.74
CA LYS A 13 -8.94 -8.60 12.67
C LYS A 13 -8.60 -9.74 11.69
N THR A 14 -9.61 -10.49 11.24
CA THR A 14 -9.51 -11.57 10.25
C THR A 14 -9.79 -11.12 8.82
N ASP A 15 -10.43 -9.95 8.65
CA ASP A 15 -10.87 -9.48 7.35
C ASP A 15 -9.85 -8.54 6.75
N ASN A 16 -9.61 -8.70 5.45
CA ASN A 16 -8.76 -7.81 4.67
C ASN A 16 -9.61 -6.90 3.78
N GLN A 17 -9.13 -5.69 3.54
CA GLN A 17 -9.71 -4.72 2.63
C GLN A 17 -8.65 -4.26 1.63
N CYS A 18 -9.02 -4.22 0.36
CA CYS A 18 -8.20 -3.65 -0.70
C CYS A 18 -8.49 -2.15 -0.82
N HIS A 19 -7.44 -1.34 -0.83
CA HIS A 19 -7.52 0.09 -1.07
C HIS A 19 -6.85 0.39 -2.41
N VAL A 20 -7.62 0.86 -3.37
CA VAL A 20 -7.14 1.15 -4.74
C VAL A 20 -7.18 2.65 -4.97
N PHE A 21 -6.08 3.19 -5.48
CA PHE A 21 -5.88 4.60 -5.75
C PHE A 21 -5.46 4.81 -7.19
N ALA A 22 -5.81 5.97 -7.74
CA ALA A 22 -5.34 6.44 -9.03
C ALA A 22 -4.29 7.54 -8.82
N GLU A 23 -3.28 7.54 -9.68
CA GLU A 23 -2.31 8.64 -9.80
C GLU A 23 -3.05 9.92 -10.18
N LEU A 24 -2.87 10.97 -9.38
CA LEU A 24 -3.50 12.27 -9.57
C LEU A 24 -2.54 13.26 -10.26
N GLU A 25 -1.32 13.37 -9.74
CA GLU A 25 -0.33 14.36 -10.18
C GLU A 25 0.90 13.70 -10.83
N PRO A 26 1.33 14.13 -12.02
CA PRO A 26 2.52 13.57 -12.69
C PRO A 26 3.82 13.72 -11.89
N GLY A 27 3.91 14.74 -11.04
CA GLY A 27 5.06 14.98 -10.17
C GLY A 27 5.18 13.98 -9.00
N GLN A 28 4.14 13.17 -8.77
CA GLN A 28 4.12 12.13 -7.73
C GLN A 28 3.59 10.83 -8.34
N PRO A 29 4.41 10.10 -9.10
CA PRO A 29 3.96 8.88 -9.75
C PRO A 29 3.60 7.81 -8.71
N ALA A 30 2.64 6.96 -9.06
CA ALA A 30 2.20 5.84 -8.24
C ALA A 30 3.37 4.97 -7.73
N THR A 31 4.40 4.78 -8.55
CA THR A 31 5.61 4.03 -8.22
C THR A 31 6.42 4.64 -7.08
N ALA A 32 6.46 5.98 -6.97
CA ALA A 32 7.14 6.66 -5.87
C ALA A 32 6.44 6.38 -4.53
N ILE A 33 5.11 6.37 -4.53
CA ILE A 33 4.29 6.07 -3.36
C ILE A 33 4.52 4.62 -2.91
N VAL A 34 4.45 3.66 -3.82
CA VAL A 34 4.69 2.23 -3.52
C VAL A 34 6.10 2.02 -2.95
N ASN A 35 7.12 2.63 -3.54
CA ASN A 35 8.50 2.51 -3.07
C ASN A 35 8.71 3.09 -1.67
N PHE A 36 8.07 4.22 -1.37
CA PHE A 36 8.11 4.82 -0.03
C PHE A 36 7.49 3.89 1.02
N VAL A 37 6.30 3.37 0.74
CA VAL A 37 5.59 2.47 1.66
C VAL A 37 6.40 1.20 1.92
N ASN A 38 6.96 0.58 0.87
CA ASN A 38 7.82 -0.59 1.01
C ASN A 38 9.06 -0.30 1.88
N LYS A 39 9.69 0.87 1.75
CA LYS A 39 10.88 1.22 2.55
C LYS A 39 10.55 1.53 4.01
N VAL A 40 9.47 2.27 4.26
CA VAL A 40 9.15 2.80 5.59
C VAL A 40 8.37 1.80 6.44
N LEU A 41 7.42 1.06 5.85
CA LEU A 41 6.55 0.14 6.60
C LEU A 41 7.08 -1.29 6.63
N MET A 42 7.89 -1.72 5.66
CA MET A 42 8.37 -3.11 5.59
C MET A 42 9.85 -3.29 5.95
N GLY A 43 10.59 -2.20 6.20
CA GLY A 43 12.02 -2.24 6.53
C GLY A 43 12.37 -2.86 7.89
N SER A 44 11.38 -3.12 8.76
CA SER A 44 11.62 -3.52 10.16
C SER A 44 10.78 -4.70 10.66
N SER A 45 9.89 -5.29 9.85
CA SER A 45 9.12 -6.49 10.26
C SER A 45 8.67 -7.29 9.04
N ALA A 46 8.93 -8.60 9.06
CA ALA A 46 8.67 -9.56 7.99
C ALA A 46 7.17 -9.84 7.70
N ALA A 47 6.30 -8.85 7.79
CA ALA A 47 4.94 -8.95 7.27
C ALA A 47 4.96 -8.61 5.78
N LYS A 48 4.87 -9.62 4.91
CA LYS A 48 4.66 -9.42 3.46
C LYS A 48 3.30 -8.76 3.25
N ALA A 49 3.28 -7.43 3.13
CA ALA A 49 2.16 -6.70 2.56
C ALA A 49 2.25 -6.82 1.03
N ASN A 50 1.19 -7.28 0.38
CA ASN A 50 1.12 -7.34 -1.08
C ASN A 50 0.66 -5.97 -1.59
N ILE A 51 1.61 -5.13 -1.98
CA ILE A 51 1.38 -3.80 -2.58
C ILE A 51 1.66 -3.92 -4.07
N VAL A 52 0.71 -3.48 -4.90
CA VAL A 52 0.75 -3.60 -6.37
C VAL A 52 0.41 -2.29 -7.05
#